data_AF-A0AAW2YB95-F1
#
_entry.id   AF-A0AAW2YB95-F1
#
_cell.length_a   1.000
_cell.length_b   1.000
_cell.length_c   1.000
_cell.angle_alpha   90.00
_cell.angle_beta   90.00
_cell.angle_gamma   90.00
#
_symmetry.space_group_name_H-M   'P 1'
#
loop_
_entity.id
_entity.type
_entity.pdbx_description
1 polymer ?
#
loop_
_entity_poly.entity_id
_entity_poly.type
_entity_poly.pdbx_seq_one_letter_code
_entity_poly.pdbx_strand_id
1 'polypeptide(L)'
;MQPNSLLHQIYRQKYFPNSNFFAAEGTYSPSFTWRSIGRTRDLLVTGLRWPIGNGDSVPVVGVPWLSRPISFQIIRKPKTLHLSTKVAALINESGWNVAVVTEEFDPINSNCILSIPLPDTSRPDELIWHFDKQGKW
;
A
#
# COMPACT_ATOMS: atom_id res chain seq x y z
N MET A 1 -7.23 -18.73 0.66
CA MET A 1 -8.50 -19.30 0.15
C MET A 1 -8.32 -19.60 -1.31
N GLN A 2 -8.71 -20.80 -1.77
CA GLN A 2 -8.62 -21.11 -3.19
C GLN A 2 -9.77 -20.42 -3.96
N PRO A 3 -9.48 -19.62 -5.01
CA PRO A 3 -10.49 -18.81 -5.71
C PRO A 3 -11.63 -19.62 -6.34
N ASN A 4 -11.35 -20.87 -6.69
CA ASN A 4 -12.30 -21.77 -7.36
C ASN A 4 -13.04 -22.71 -6.40
N SER A 5 -12.84 -22.56 -5.09
CA SER A 5 -13.61 -23.34 -4.11
C SER A 5 -15.07 -22.87 -4.10
N LEU A 6 -15.99 -23.83 -4.03
CA LEU A 6 -17.42 -23.58 -3.90
C LEU A 6 -17.74 -22.72 -2.65
N LEU A 7 -16.98 -22.90 -1.57
CA LEU A 7 -17.03 -22.03 -0.40
C LEU A 7 -16.66 -20.57 -0.73
N HIS A 8 -15.59 -20.35 -1.49
CA HIS A 8 -15.19 -18.99 -1.89
C HIS A 8 -16.27 -18.32 -2.75
N GLN A 9 -16.89 -19.06 -3.67
CA GLN A 9 -17.96 -18.54 -4.52
C GLN A 9 -19.22 -18.17 -3.72
N ILE A 10 -19.64 -19.01 -2.76
CA ILE A 10 -20.77 -18.72 -1.86
C ILE A 10 -20.48 -17.48 -1.02
N TYR A 11 -19.28 -17.39 -0.43
CA TYR A 11 -18.88 -16.24 0.37
C TYR A 11 -18.81 -14.95 -0.47
N ARG A 12 -18.27 -15.04 -1.68
CA ARG A 12 -18.23 -13.93 -2.64
C ARG A 12 -19.64 -13.43 -2.93
N GLN A 13 -20.54 -14.31 -3.35
CA GLN A 13 -21.90 -13.89 -3.67
C GLN A 13 -22.64 -13.30 -2.47
N LYS A 14 -22.43 -13.84 -1.27
CA LYS A 14 -23.14 -13.41 -0.07
C LYS A 14 -22.63 -12.08 0.50
N TYR A 15 -21.33 -11.83 0.42
CA TYR A 15 -20.70 -10.74 1.17
C TYR A 15 -19.92 -9.72 0.32
N PHE A 16 -19.50 -10.07 -0.89
CA PHE A 16 -18.77 -9.16 -1.80
C PHE A 16 -19.06 -9.53 -3.27
N PRO A 17 -20.32 -9.48 -3.72
CA PRO A 17 -20.71 -9.98 -5.04
C PRO A 17 -20.04 -9.19 -6.17
N ASN A 18 -19.90 -7.87 -5.97
CA ASN A 18 -19.40 -6.92 -6.97
C ASN A 18 -18.03 -6.32 -6.62
N SER A 19 -17.37 -6.80 -5.56
CA SER A 19 -16.08 -6.29 -5.13
C SER A 19 -15.11 -7.42 -4.81
N ASN A 20 -13.87 -7.05 -4.48
CA ASN A 20 -12.90 -7.98 -3.97
C ASN A 20 -12.96 -8.03 -2.43
N PHE A 21 -12.34 -9.04 -1.83
CA PHE A 21 -12.34 -9.23 -0.38
C PHE A 21 -11.87 -7.97 0.41
N PHE A 22 -10.89 -7.24 -0.13
CA PHE A 22 -10.34 -6.03 0.50
C PHE A 22 -11.26 -4.81 0.39
N ALA A 23 -12.11 -4.76 -0.63
CA ALA A 23 -13.07 -3.68 -0.91
C ALA A 23 -14.53 -4.08 -0.58
N ALA A 24 -14.72 -5.13 0.23
CA ALA A 24 -16.05 -5.58 0.63
C ALA A 24 -16.68 -4.60 1.63
N GLU A 25 -17.73 -3.87 1.24
CA GLU A 25 -18.49 -3.03 2.17
C GLU A 25 -19.45 -3.86 3.02
N GLY A 26 -19.75 -3.38 4.24
CA GLY A 26 -20.50 -4.14 5.23
C GLY A 26 -21.92 -4.52 4.77
N THR A 27 -22.26 -5.80 4.85
CA THR A 27 -23.64 -6.28 4.66
C THR A 27 -24.55 -5.84 5.82
N TYR A 28 -25.82 -5.56 5.56
CA TYR A 28 -26.81 -5.01 6.51
C TYR A 28 -27.03 -5.83 7.81
N SER A 29 -26.66 -7.12 7.84
CA SER A 29 -26.61 -7.92 9.08
C SER A 29 -25.57 -9.05 8.96
N PRO A 30 -24.30 -8.78 9.31
CA PRO A 30 -23.24 -9.76 9.14
C PRO A 30 -23.23 -10.76 10.31
N SER A 31 -23.03 -12.04 9.99
CA SER A 31 -22.81 -13.09 10.98
C SER A 31 -21.60 -12.79 11.86
N PHE A 32 -21.54 -13.35 13.06
CA PHE A 32 -20.40 -13.17 13.97
C PHE A 32 -19.06 -13.50 13.31
N THR A 33 -19.01 -14.61 12.57
CA THR A 33 -17.85 -15.00 11.77
C THR A 33 -17.47 -13.94 10.73
N TRP A 34 -18.43 -13.35 10.01
CA TRP A 34 -18.15 -12.28 9.04
C TRP A 34 -17.67 -10.99 9.70
N ARG A 35 -18.19 -10.63 10.87
CA ARG A 35 -17.69 -9.49 11.66
C ARG A 35 -16.25 -9.71 12.10
N SER A 36 -15.91 -10.92 12.54
CA SER A 36 -14.55 -11.29 12.90
C SER A 36 -13.61 -11.23 11.69
N ILE A 37 -14.03 -11.78 10.54
CA ILE A 37 -13.26 -11.72 9.28
C ILE A 37 -13.09 -10.27 8.81
N GLY A 38 -14.13 -9.44 8.91
CA GLY A 38 -14.07 -8.01 8.58
C GLY A 38 -13.07 -7.26 9.45
N ARG A 39 -13.10 -7.46 10.77
CA ARG A 39 -12.11 -6.85 11.69
C ARG A 39 -10.69 -7.31 11.40
N THR A 40 -10.50 -8.62 11.16
CA THR A 40 -9.18 -9.13 10.77
C THR A 40 -8.74 -8.50 9.47
N ARG A 41 -9.61 -8.40 8.45
CA ARG A 41 -9.34 -7.73 7.17
C ARG A 41 -8.94 -6.28 7.37
N ASP A 42 -9.67 -5.51 8.17
CA ASP A 42 -9.33 -4.11 8.40
C ASP A 42 -7.92 -3.98 9.01
N LEU A 43 -7.57 -4.90 9.92
CA LEU A 43 -6.21 -5.02 10.45
C LEU A 43 -5.19 -5.42 9.36
N LEU A 44 -5.52 -6.37 8.47
CA LEU A 44 -4.67 -6.73 7.33
C LEU A 44 -4.36 -5.47 6.51
N VAL A 45 -5.39 -4.72 6.13
CA VAL A 45 -5.30 -3.52 5.28
C VAL A 45 -4.44 -2.45 5.94
N THR A 46 -4.55 -2.25 7.25
CA THR A 46 -3.67 -1.32 7.97
C THR A 46 -2.20 -1.74 7.99
N GLY A 47 -1.92 -3.03 7.81
CA GLY A 47 -0.55 -3.56 7.73
C GLY A 47 0.00 -3.68 6.32
N LEU A 48 -0.78 -3.41 5.27
CA LEU A 48 -0.32 -3.51 3.89
C LEU A 48 0.53 -2.29 3.50
N ARG A 49 1.66 -2.55 2.84
CA ARG A 49 2.58 -1.53 2.33
C ARG A 49 3.13 -1.95 0.97
N TRP A 50 3.38 -0.99 0.10
CA TRP A 50 4.10 -1.13 -1.15
C TRP A 50 5.58 -0.77 -0.94
N PRO A 51 6.50 -1.74 -0.73
CA PRO A 51 7.92 -1.51 -0.95
C PRO A 51 8.15 -1.04 -2.38
N ILE A 52 9.06 -0.09 -2.53
CA ILE A 52 9.38 0.48 -3.83
C ILE A 52 10.41 -0.42 -4.52
N GLY A 53 10.04 -0.92 -5.68
CA GLY A 53 10.92 -1.60 -6.63
C GLY A 53 11.40 -0.59 -7.66
N ASN A 54 10.68 -0.52 -8.78
CA ASN A 54 10.87 0.49 -9.83
C ASN A 54 9.98 1.72 -9.66
N GLY A 55 8.95 1.67 -8.81
CA GLY A 55 8.04 2.79 -8.53
C GLY A 55 7.03 3.10 -9.64
N ASP A 56 6.98 2.31 -10.72
CA ASP A 56 6.10 2.53 -11.87
C ASP A 56 4.62 2.24 -11.55
N SER A 57 4.39 1.30 -10.63
CA SER A 57 3.03 0.88 -10.27
C SER A 57 2.45 1.71 -9.14
N VAL A 58 3.29 2.28 -8.29
CA VAL A 58 2.89 2.97 -7.05
C VAL A 58 2.69 4.47 -7.28
N PRO A 59 1.48 5.02 -7.06
CA PRO A 59 1.27 6.46 -6.98
C PRO A 59 2.02 7.10 -5.80
N VAL A 60 2.49 8.33 -5.97
CA VAL A 60 3.14 9.09 -4.89
C VAL A 60 2.18 9.34 -3.72
N VAL A 61 0.91 9.63 -4.00
CA VAL A 61 -0.11 10.00 -3.00
C VAL A 61 -1.24 8.98 -2.98
N GLY A 62 -1.84 8.75 -1.79
CA GLY A 62 -3.06 7.96 -1.63
C GLY A 62 -2.86 6.45 -1.51
N VAL A 63 -1.60 5.98 -1.48
CA VAL A 63 -1.26 4.57 -1.26
C VAL A 63 -0.17 4.42 -0.19
N PRO A 64 -0.20 3.35 0.63
CA PRO A 64 0.76 3.14 1.70
C PRO A 64 2.08 2.58 1.17
N TRP A 65 3.13 3.41 1.06
CA TRP A 65 4.46 2.98 0.60
C TRP A 65 5.64 3.49 1.47
N LEU A 66 5.41 4.50 2.31
CA LEU A 66 6.37 4.98 3.31
C LEU A 66 6.49 4.02 4.50
N SER A 67 7.56 4.16 5.28
CA SER A 67 7.83 3.40 6.52
C SER A 67 7.22 4.01 7.79
N ARG A 68 6.31 4.98 7.70
CA ARG A 68 5.77 5.69 8.87
C ARG A 68 4.69 4.88 9.62
N PRO A 69 4.74 4.82 10.96
CA PRO A 69 3.94 3.88 11.75
C PRO A 69 2.42 4.15 11.82
N ILE A 70 1.92 5.26 11.28
CA ILE A 70 0.50 5.64 11.43
C ILE A 70 -0.33 5.31 10.19
N SER A 71 0.20 5.57 8.98
CA SER A 71 -0.57 5.41 7.74
C SER A 71 0.24 4.88 6.56
N PHE A 72 1.57 4.77 6.70
CA PHE A 72 2.50 4.48 5.59
C PHE A 72 2.32 5.39 4.36
N GLN A 73 1.58 6.50 4.48
CA GLN A 73 1.22 7.39 3.39
C GLN A 73 1.88 8.75 3.55
N ILE A 74 2.06 9.44 2.43
CA ILE A 74 2.41 10.85 2.42
C ILE A 74 1.26 11.66 3.02
N ILE A 75 1.49 12.28 4.17
CA ILE A 75 0.47 13.03 4.92
C ILE A 75 0.21 14.39 4.26
N ARG A 76 1.26 15.04 3.76
CA ARG A 76 1.20 16.36 3.13
C ARG A 76 1.45 16.22 1.64
N LYS A 77 0.51 16.70 0.84
CA LYS A 77 0.61 16.62 -0.62
C LYS A 77 1.88 17.31 -1.12
N PRO A 78 2.50 16.78 -2.20
CA PRO A 78 3.60 17.44 -2.88
C PRO A 78 3.18 18.83 -3.37
N LYS A 79 4.15 19.73 -3.53
CA LYS A 79 3.90 21.13 -3.90
C LYS A 79 3.34 21.26 -5.32
N THR A 80 3.95 20.59 -6.28
CA THR A 80 3.62 20.78 -7.70
C THR A 80 3.26 19.49 -8.41
N LEU A 81 3.69 18.32 -7.90
CA LEU A 81 3.37 17.04 -8.53
C LEU A 81 1.86 16.79 -8.62
N HIS A 82 1.44 16.32 -9.80
CA HIS A 82 0.08 15.85 -10.02
C HIS A 82 -0.24 14.63 -9.13
N LEU A 83 -1.50 14.47 -8.73
CA LEU A 83 -1.92 13.37 -7.85
C LEU A 83 -1.77 11.99 -8.49
N SER A 84 -1.68 11.91 -9.82
CA SER A 84 -1.44 10.66 -10.55
C SER A 84 0.05 10.33 -10.75
N THR A 85 0.96 11.18 -10.28
CA THR A 85 2.41 10.95 -10.43
C THR A 85 2.81 9.65 -9.73
N LYS A 86 3.64 8.87 -10.41
CA LYS A 86 4.20 7.60 -9.90
C LYS A 86 5.50 7.85 -9.13
N VAL A 87 5.81 6.95 -8.19
CA VAL A 87 7.04 7.03 -7.40
C VAL A 87 8.29 6.95 -8.29
N ALA A 88 8.21 6.32 -9.46
CA ALA A 88 9.26 6.33 -10.47
C ALA A 88 9.75 7.74 -10.84
N ALA A 89 8.89 8.76 -10.80
CA ALA A 89 9.29 10.14 -11.08
C ALA A 89 10.23 10.75 -10.02
N LEU A 90 10.34 10.10 -8.86
CA LEU A 90 11.25 10.46 -7.77
C LEU A 90 12.57 9.68 -7.83
N ILE A 91 12.76 8.80 -8.81
CA ILE A 91 13.90 7.89 -8.94
C ILE A 91 14.71 8.27 -10.19
N ASN A 92 16.04 8.16 -10.10
CA ASN A 92 17.00 8.29 -11.19
C ASN A 92 17.87 7.02 -11.29
N GLU A 93 18.84 6.98 -12.21
CA GLU A 93 19.72 5.81 -12.43
C GLU A 93 20.52 5.39 -11.18
N SER A 94 20.76 6.33 -10.26
CA SER A 94 21.54 6.13 -9.03
C SER A 94 20.68 5.91 -7.77
N GLY A 95 19.36 5.84 -7.90
CA GLY A 95 18.43 5.71 -6.79
C GLY A 95 17.51 6.92 -6.64
N TRP A 96 17.26 7.39 -5.42
CA TRP A 96 16.35 8.52 -5.21
C TRP A 96 16.91 9.82 -5.80
N ASN A 97 16.09 10.54 -6.56
CA ASN A 97 16.39 11.89 -7.02
C ASN A 97 16.21 12.88 -5.87
N VAL A 98 17.29 13.11 -5.12
CA VAL A 98 17.29 13.97 -3.92
C VAL A 98 16.78 15.37 -4.21
N ALA A 99 17.17 15.96 -5.35
CA ALA A 99 16.75 17.31 -5.72
C ALA A 99 15.22 17.40 -5.82
N VAL A 100 14.61 16.52 -6.63
CA VAL A 100 13.15 16.47 -6.81
C VAL A 100 12.44 16.18 -5.48
N VAL A 101 12.94 15.23 -4.68
CA VAL A 101 12.32 14.87 -3.39
C VAL A 101 12.39 16.02 -2.37
N THR A 102 13.47 16.79 -2.34
CA THR A 102 13.60 17.94 -1.44
C THR A 102 12.83 19.17 -1.92
N GLU A 103 12.64 19.32 -3.22
CA GLU A 103 11.84 20.39 -3.81
C GLU A 103 10.35 20.15 -3.57
N GLU A 104 9.87 18.92 -3.82
CA GLU A 104 8.44 18.59 -3.81
C GLU A 104 7.85 18.35 -2.43
N PHE A 105 8.65 17.85 -1.48
CA PHE A 105 8.18 17.46 -0.16
C PHE A 105 8.78 18.31 0.96
N ASP A 106 8.08 18.36 2.10
CA ASP A 106 8.64 18.96 3.31
C ASP A 106 9.73 18.06 3.93
N PRO A 107 10.63 18.60 4.77
CA PRO A 107 11.80 17.86 5.27
C PRO A 107 11.45 16.54 5.96
N ILE A 108 10.29 16.47 6.61
CA ILE A 108 9.85 15.26 7.30
C ILE A 108 9.58 14.19 6.25
N ASN A 109 8.76 14.48 5.23
CA ASN A 109 8.47 13.54 4.14
C ASN A 109 9.71 13.22 3.30
N SER A 110 10.53 14.20 2.93
CA SER A 110 11.77 13.98 2.17
C SER A 110 12.69 13.00 2.90
N ASN A 111 12.94 13.20 4.19
CA ASN A 111 13.81 12.31 4.97
C ASN A 111 13.27 10.87 5.02
N CYS A 112 11.94 10.69 5.12
CA CYS A 112 11.36 9.35 5.10
C CYS A 112 11.41 8.69 3.73
N ILE A 113 11.26 9.44 2.63
CA ILE A 113 11.39 8.89 1.28
C ILE A 113 12.84 8.45 1.06
N LEU A 114 13.80 9.33 1.38
CA LEU A 114 15.23 9.08 1.20
C LEU A 114 15.78 7.98 2.11
N SER A 115 15.12 7.68 3.24
CA SER A 115 15.51 6.56 4.10
C SER A 115 15.07 5.19 3.59
N ILE A 116 14.23 5.12 2.55
CA ILE A 116 13.75 3.86 1.98
C ILE A 116 14.87 3.27 1.11
N PRO A 117 15.38 2.06 1.40
CA PRO A 117 16.34 1.41 0.52
C PRO A 117 15.66 1.04 -0.80
N LEU A 118 16.27 1.44 -1.90
CA LEU A 118 15.91 0.95 -3.24
C LEU A 118 16.70 -0.33 -3.52
N PRO A 119 16.12 -1.29 -4.28
CA PRO A 119 16.83 -2.50 -4.64
C PRO A 119 17.94 -2.22 -5.65
N ASP A 120 19.09 -2.89 -5.51
CA ASP A 120 20.23 -2.78 -6.43
C ASP A 120 19.89 -3.21 -7.87
N THR A 121 18.87 -4.07 -8.02
CA THR A 121 18.34 -4.50 -9.30
C THR A 121 16.87 -4.11 -9.40
N SER A 122 16.51 -3.46 -10.51
CA SER A 122 15.12 -3.08 -10.77
C SER A 122 14.21 -4.30 -10.75
N ARG A 123 13.14 -4.22 -9.97
CA ARG A 123 12.11 -5.24 -9.81
C ARG A 123 10.74 -4.57 -9.72
N PRO A 124 9.64 -5.25 -10.09
CA PRO A 124 8.31 -4.67 -9.97
C PRO A 124 7.97 -4.33 -8.50
N ASP A 125 7.14 -3.31 -8.31
CA ASP A 125 6.55 -3.02 -7.01
C ASP A 125 5.60 -4.15 -6.59
N GLU A 126 5.77 -4.66 -5.37
CA GLU A 126 4.95 -5.76 -4.84
C GLU A 126 4.32 -5.38 -3.51
N LEU A 127 3.04 -5.68 -3.32
CA LEU A 127 2.32 -5.41 -2.08
C LEU A 127 2.73 -6.42 -1.00
N ILE A 128 3.26 -5.94 0.12
CA ILE A 128 3.65 -6.77 1.25
C ILE A 128 2.82 -6.46 2.49
N TRP A 129 2.85 -7.39 3.43
CA TRP A 129 2.44 -7.13 4.80
C TRP A 129 3.64 -6.65 5.63
N HIS A 130 3.54 -5.49 6.26
CA HIS A 130 4.61 -4.86 7.04
C HIS A 130 4.92 -5.56 8.38
N PHE A 131 3.90 -5.92 9.17
CA PHE A 131 4.04 -6.63 10.46
C PHE A 131 4.27 -8.16 10.36
N ASP A 132 5.15 -8.63 9.47
CA ASP A 132 5.60 -10.04 9.50
C ASP A 132 6.20 -10.36 10.88
N LYS A 133 5.91 -11.57 11.40
CA LYS A 133 6.44 -12.15 12.65
C LYS A 133 7.97 -12.13 12.73
N GLN A 134 8.67 -11.99 11.61
CA GLN A 134 10.13 -11.95 11.55
C GLN A 134 10.73 -10.53 11.57
N GLY A 135 9.91 -9.47 11.56
CA GLY A 135 10.36 -8.08 11.70
C GLY A 135 11.41 -7.64 10.68
N LYS A 136 11.48 -8.31 9.53
CA LYS A 136 12.61 -8.19 8.61
C LYS A 136 12.43 -7.06 7.58
N TRP A 137 11.91 -5.89 7.97
CA TRP A 137 11.87 -4.66 7.15
C TRP A 137 11.73 -3.40 8.02
#